data_AF-A0A3M1FES1-F1
#
_entry.id   AF-A0A3M1FES1-F1
#
_cell.length_a   1.000
_cell.length_b   1.000
_cell.length_c   1.000
_cell.angle_alpha   90.00
_cell.angle_beta   90.00
_cell.angle_gamma   90.00
#
_symmetry.space_group_name_H-M   'P 1'
#
loop_
_entity.id
_entity.type
_entity.pdbx_description
1 polymer ?
#
loop_
_entity_poly.entity_id
_entity_poly.type
_entity_poly.pdbx_seq_one_letter_code
_entity_poly.pdbx_strand_id
1 'polypeptide(L)'
;LAPHGEHLDKYARQLHAYARALEMAAPTGLNRGPITRMGLFCIDPVQVEAHTAGDRLLVRLQPVWIEIRRDDATFDAFLEAVLEVIARPLPPKAAPDCPCCTYSNRRRALARRMSHAQHHQP
;
A
#
# COMPACT_ATOMS: atom_id res chain seq x y z
N LEU A 1 -15.93 11.00 -4.03
CA LEU A 1 -14.92 9.94 -3.93
C LEU A 1 -13.92 10.36 -2.85
N ALA A 2 -14.07 9.83 -1.65
CA ALA A 2 -12.97 9.76 -0.69
C ALA A 2 -12.58 8.27 -0.65
N PRO A 3 -11.31 7.92 -0.43
CA PRO A 3 -10.94 6.53 -0.19
C PRO A 3 -11.85 5.95 0.89
N HIS A 4 -12.40 4.74 0.68
CA HIS A 4 -13.11 4.04 1.74
C HIS A 4 -12.23 3.94 3.00
N GLY A 5 -12.83 3.99 4.19
CA GLY A 5 -12.09 4.12 5.46
C GLY A 5 -10.93 3.13 5.63
N GLU A 6 -11.10 1.89 5.18
CA GLU A 6 -10.06 0.85 5.22
C GLU A 6 -8.78 1.22 4.43
N HIS A 7 -8.91 2.01 3.36
CA HIS A 7 -7.76 2.54 2.62
C HIS A 7 -7.03 3.65 3.38
N LEU A 8 -7.75 4.44 4.20
CA LEU A 8 -7.15 5.54 4.96
C LEU A 8 -6.15 5.03 5.99
N ASP A 9 -6.43 3.92 6.69
CA ASP A 9 -5.50 3.35 7.66
C ASP A 9 -4.19 2.87 7.02
N LYS A 10 -4.27 2.34 5.80
CA LYS A 10 -3.08 1.95 5.02
C LYS A 10 -2.24 3.18 4.68
N TYR A 11 -2.87 4.24 4.17
CA TYR A 11 -2.16 5.47 3.80
C TYR A 11 -1.64 6.23 5.03
N ALA A 12 -2.37 6.18 6.15
CA ALA A 12 -1.91 6.75 7.40
C ALA A 12 -0.59 6.13 7.83
N ARG A 13 -0.48 4.79 7.82
CA ARG A 13 0.78 4.09 8.13
C ARG A 13 1.94 4.52 7.22
N GLN A 14 1.69 4.74 5.92
CA GLN A 14 2.72 5.23 5.00
C GLN A 14 3.17 6.64 5.34
N LEU A 15 2.24 7.55 5.62
CA LEU A 15 2.54 8.95 5.96
C LEU A 15 3.34 9.06 7.27
N HIS A 16 2.99 8.26 8.29
CA HIS A 16 3.75 8.20 9.54
C HIS A 16 5.18 7.69 9.32
N ALA A 17 5.36 6.66 8.48
CA ALA A 17 6.68 6.17 8.11
C ALA A 17 7.54 7.25 7.44
N TYR A 18 6.96 8.03 6.52
CA TYR A 18 7.67 9.13 5.86
C TYR A 18 8.00 10.27 6.81
N ALA A 19 7.05 10.68 7.66
CA ALA A 19 7.29 11.70 8.67
C ALA A 19 8.45 11.30 9.59
N ARG A 20 8.43 10.06 10.10
CA ARG A 20 9.51 9.55 10.94
C ARG A 20 10.85 9.47 10.21
N ALA A 21 10.87 9.00 8.96
CA ALA A 21 12.11 8.91 8.18
C ALA A 21 12.76 10.28 7.93
N LEU A 22 11.95 11.33 7.72
CA LEU A 22 12.43 12.71 7.52
C LEU A 22 12.91 13.35 8.83
N GLU A 23 12.20 13.11 9.94
CA GLU A 23 12.52 13.72 11.24
C GLU A 23 13.66 13.01 11.98
N MET A 24 13.85 11.72 11.74
CA MET A 24 14.87 10.88 12.40
C MET A 24 15.97 10.43 11.44
N ALA A 25 16.17 11.14 10.34
CA ALA A 25 17.25 10.84 9.39
C ALA A 25 18.62 10.92 10.07
N ALA A 26 19.56 10.06 9.61
CA ALA A 26 20.96 10.17 10.00
C ALA A 26 21.52 11.57 9.70
N PRO A 27 22.61 12.02 10.35
CA PRO A 27 23.13 13.38 10.17
C PRO A 27 23.48 13.76 8.72
N THR A 28 23.85 12.78 7.91
CA THR A 28 24.16 12.94 6.48
C THR A 28 22.93 12.85 5.57
N GLY A 29 21.77 12.50 6.13
CA GLY A 29 20.50 12.35 5.43
C GLY A 29 19.69 13.64 5.39
N LEU A 30 18.57 13.59 4.68
CA LEU A 30 17.63 14.71 4.59
C LEU A 30 16.83 14.84 5.88
N ASN A 31 17.41 15.50 6.88
CA ASN A 31 16.72 15.79 8.14
C ASN A 31 15.79 17.01 7.96
N ARG A 32 14.48 16.75 7.95
CA ARG A 32 13.44 17.79 7.83
C ARG A 32 12.37 17.55 8.89
N GLY A 33 12.25 18.50 9.81
CA GLY A 33 11.24 18.48 10.86
C GLY A 33 11.07 19.85 11.52
N PRO A 34 9.97 20.05 12.27
CA PRO A 34 8.89 19.08 12.46
C PRO A 34 7.90 19.06 11.28
N ILE A 35 7.41 17.87 10.95
CA ILE A 35 6.27 17.65 10.05
C ILE A 35 5.01 17.96 10.84
N THR A 36 4.34 19.06 10.48
CA THR A 36 3.17 19.59 11.20
C THR A 36 1.83 19.17 10.62
N ARG A 37 1.81 18.70 9.37
CA ARG A 37 0.59 18.26 8.67
C ARG A 37 0.89 17.05 7.79
N MET A 38 -0.05 16.13 7.74
CA MET A 38 0.00 14.96 6.89
C MET A 38 -1.36 14.77 6.24
N GLY A 39 -1.37 14.26 5.02
CA GLY A 39 -2.63 14.02 4.34
C GLY A 39 -2.45 13.54 2.92
N LEU A 40 -3.58 13.21 2.32
CA LEU A 40 -3.66 12.74 0.95
C LEU A 40 -4.19 13.85 0.07
N PHE A 41 -3.51 14.05 -1.05
CA PHE A 41 -3.99 14.88 -2.14
C PHE A 41 -4.60 13.95 -3.19
N CYS A 42 -5.92 13.77 -3.13
CA CYS A 42 -6.65 12.89 -4.03
C CYS A 42 -7.06 13.69 -5.26
N ILE A 43 -6.64 13.25 -6.45
CA ILE A 43 -6.92 13.92 -7.71
C ILE A 43 -7.72 12.96 -8.58
N ASP A 44 -9.03 13.19 -8.67
CA ASP A 44 -9.91 12.40 -9.53
C ASP A 44 -10.36 13.22 -10.74
N PRO A 45 -10.38 12.60 -11.95
CA PRO A 45 -11.03 13.19 -13.10
C PRO A 45 -12.55 13.17 -12.89
N VAL A 46 -13.16 14.34 -12.94
CA VAL A 46 -14.62 14.49 -12.81
C VAL A 46 -15.31 14.69 -14.15
N GLN A 47 -14.53 15.05 -15.18
CA GLN A 47 -15.02 15.27 -16.53
C GLN A 47 -13.89 15.02 -17.52
N VAL A 48 -14.22 14.34 -18.62
CA VAL A 48 -13.30 14.12 -19.74
C VAL A 48 -14.06 14.47 -21.01
N GLU A 49 -13.52 15.38 -21.81
CA GLU A 49 -14.16 15.87 -23.03
C GLU A 49 -13.15 15.90 -24.18
N ALA A 50 -13.65 15.76 -25.41
CA ALA A 50 -12.84 16.04 -26.59
C ALA A 50 -12.55 17.54 -26.66
N HIS A 51 -11.30 17.89 -26.92
CA HIS A 51 -10.92 19.26 -27.21
C HIS A 51 -11.45 19.66 -28.59
N THR A 52 -11.92 20.89 -28.74
CA THR A 52 -12.52 21.38 -30.00
C THR A 52 -11.52 21.48 -31.16
N ALA A 53 -10.21 21.45 -30.88
CA ALA A 53 -9.16 21.39 -31.88
C ALA A 53 -8.31 20.12 -31.73
N GLY A 54 -8.56 19.14 -32.61
CA GLY A 54 -7.74 17.93 -32.82
C GLY A 54 -8.01 16.76 -31.86
N ASP A 55 -7.13 15.76 -31.89
CA ASP A 55 -7.21 14.53 -31.08
C ASP A 55 -6.69 14.72 -29.64
N ARG A 56 -7.18 15.75 -28.94
CA ARG A 56 -6.81 16.03 -27.55
C ARG A 56 -8.01 15.85 -26.63
N LEU A 57 -7.75 15.48 -25.39
CA LEU A 57 -8.76 15.41 -24.33
C LEU A 57 -8.54 16.53 -23.32
N LEU A 58 -9.63 17.16 -22.90
CA LEU A 58 -9.71 18.02 -21.74
C LEU A 58 -10.15 17.18 -20.54
N VAL A 59 -9.31 17.13 -19.51
CA VAL A 59 -9.61 16.42 -18.27
C VAL A 59 -9.78 17.44 -17.15
N ARG A 60 -11.00 17.57 -16.64
CA ARG A 60 -11.27 18.34 -15.42
C ARG A 60 -10.96 17.47 -14.21
N LEU A 61 -10.08 17.96 -13.36
CA LEU A 61 -9.73 17.33 -12.10
C LEU A 61 -10.46 18.03 -10.96
N GLN A 62 -10.82 17.28 -9.92
CA GLN A 62 -11.31 17.84 -8.66
C GLN A 62 -10.40 17.37 -7.52
N PRO A 63 -9.34 18.14 -7.19
CA PRO A 63 -8.45 17.77 -6.11
C PRO A 63 -9.14 17.90 -4.75
N VAL A 64 -8.93 16.92 -3.88
CA VAL A 64 -9.42 16.90 -2.50
C VAL A 64 -8.24 16.66 -1.56
N TRP A 65 -8.14 17.49 -0.52
CA TRP A 65 -7.23 17.25 0.59
C TRP A 65 -7.94 16.48 1.68
N ILE A 66 -7.35 15.36 2.08
CA ILE A 66 -7.81 14.55 3.22
C ILE A 66 -6.71 14.60 4.27
N GLU A 67 -6.95 15.38 5.33
CA GLU A 67 -6.02 15.44 6.46
C GLU A 67 -5.96 14.08 7.16
N ILE A 68 -4.75 13.62 7.45
CA ILE A 68 -4.49 12.45 8.28
C ILE A 68 -3.84 12.95 9.57
N ARG A 69 -4.53 12.77 10.69
CA ARG A 69 -4.03 13.16 11.99
C ARG A 69 -2.83 12.29 12.38
N ARG A 70 -1.81 12.92 12.95
CA ARG A 70 -0.64 12.24 13.51
C ARG A 70 -1.01 11.49 14.79
N ASP A 71 -0.63 10.22 14.84
CA ASP A 71 -0.76 9.29 15.95
C ASP A 71 0.43 8.30 15.90
N ASP A 72 1.55 8.74 16.48
CA ASP A 72 2.78 7.96 16.50
C ASP A 72 2.63 6.69 17.37
N ALA A 73 1.77 6.71 18.40
CA ALA A 73 1.56 5.57 19.29
C ALA A 73 0.87 4.41 18.57
N THR A 74 -0.18 4.69 17.80
CA THR A 74 -0.84 3.67 16.97
C THR A 74 0.10 3.14 15.88
N PHE A 75 0.94 4.01 15.30
CA PHE A 75 1.93 3.58 14.32
C PHE A 75 3.01 2.68 14.93
N ASP A 76 3.48 2.99 16.13
CA ASP A 76 4.48 2.19 16.86
C ASP A 76 3.95 0.80 17.20
N ALA A 77 2.73 0.72 17.74
CA ALA A 77 2.06 -0.55 18.00
C ALA A 77 1.89 -1.39 16.71
N PHE A 78 1.63 -0.75 15.57
CA PHE A 78 1.59 -1.45 14.28
C PHE A 78 2.96 -2.00 13.87
N LEU A 79 4.04 -1.23 14.03
CA LEU A 79 5.39 -1.69 13.71
C LEU A 79 5.80 -2.87 14.60
N GLU A 80 5.48 -2.83 15.89
CA GLU A 80 5.70 -3.95 16.82
C GLU A 80 4.99 -5.22 16.34
N ALA A 81 3.71 -5.13 15.97
CA ALA A 81 2.95 -6.27 15.45
C ALA A 81 3.55 -6.83 14.14
N VAL A 82 4.04 -5.95 13.26
CA VAL A 82 4.73 -6.38 12.02
C VAL A 82 6.04 -7.10 12.33
N LEU A 83 6.86 -6.55 13.24
CA LEU A 83 8.11 -7.17 13.66
C LEU A 83 7.87 -8.53 14.31
N GLU A 84 6.83 -8.66 15.13
CA GLU A 84 6.44 -9.93 15.74
C GLU A 84 6.12 -10.98 14.68
N VAL A 85 5.47 -10.61 13.57
CA VAL A 85 5.17 -11.54 12.47
C VAL A 85 6.43 -11.91 11.70
N ILE A 86 7.28 -10.94 11.35
CA ILE A 86 8.48 -11.15 10.54
C ILE A 86 9.53 -11.97 11.28
N ALA A 87 9.64 -11.80 12.60
CA ALA A 87 10.62 -12.50 13.43
C ALA A 87 10.29 -13.98 13.70
N ARG A 88 9.11 -14.47 13.28
CA ARG A 88 8.73 -15.87 13.52
C ARG A 88 9.59 -16.83 12.68
N PRO A 89 10.00 -17.98 13.26
CA PRO A 89 10.78 -18.97 12.52
C PRO A 89 9.98 -19.65 11.40
N LEU A 90 8.65 -19.64 11.51
CA LEU A 90 7.73 -20.19 10.53
C LEU A 90 6.64 -19.17 10.19
N PRO A 91 6.18 -19.13 8.93
CA PRO A 91 5.11 -18.23 8.53
C PRO A 91 3.81 -18.57 9.28
N PRO A 92 2.99 -17.56 9.63
CA PRO A 92 1.70 -17.80 10.27
C PRO A 92 0.76 -18.57 9.34
N LYS A 93 -0.24 -19.22 9.93
CA LYS A 93 -1.32 -19.85 9.18
C LYS A 93 -2.01 -18.79 8.31
N ALA A 94 -2.26 -19.13 7.04
CA ALA A 94 -3.02 -18.29 6.14
C ALA A 94 -4.43 -18.00 6.71
N ALA A 95 -4.90 -16.77 6.57
CA ALA A 95 -6.29 -16.45 6.88
C ALA A 95 -7.23 -17.24 5.93
N PRO A 96 -8.38 -17.75 6.44
CA PRO A 96 -9.26 -18.65 5.67
C PRO A 96 -9.66 -18.10 4.30
N ASP A 97 -9.96 -16.81 4.23
CA ASP A 97 -10.52 -16.17 3.03
C ASP A 97 -9.51 -15.24 2.33
N CYS A 98 -8.21 -15.41 2.57
CA CYS A 98 -7.20 -14.55 1.96
C CYS A 98 -7.07 -14.83 0.44
N PRO A 99 -7.42 -13.88 -0.46
CA PRO A 99 -7.36 -14.11 -1.90
C PRO A 99 -5.93 -14.36 -2.40
N CYS A 100 -4.94 -13.66 -1.80
CA CYS A 100 -3.53 -13.85 -2.12
C CYS A 100 -3.02 -15.24 -1.73
N CYS A 101 -3.44 -15.76 -0.57
CA CYS A 101 -3.09 -17.11 -0.14
C CYS A 101 -3.73 -18.16 -1.06
N THR A 102 -5.01 -17.99 -1.40
CA THR A 102 -5.73 -18.86 -2.34
C THR A 102 -5.04 -18.88 -3.71
N TYR A 103 -4.73 -17.73 -4.28
CA TYR A 103 -4.00 -17.61 -5.54
C TYR A 103 -2.64 -18.31 -5.46
N SER A 104 -1.85 -17.99 -4.42
CA SER A 104 -0.50 -18.55 -4.24
C SER A 104 -0.51 -20.07 -4.08
N ASN A 105 -1.51 -20.62 -3.38
CA ASN A 105 -1.67 -22.06 -3.19
C ASN A 105 -2.07 -22.76 -4.48
N ARG A 106 -3.01 -22.19 -5.24
CA ARG A 106 -3.39 -22.69 -6.58
C ARG A 106 -2.18 -22.71 -7.52
N ARG A 107 -1.39 -21.63 -7.56
CA ARG A 107 -0.17 -21.54 -8.35
C ARG A 107 0.85 -22.62 -7.98
N ARG A 108 1.08 -22.84 -6.68
CA ARG A 108 1.99 -23.91 -6.20
C ARG A 108 1.48 -25.31 -6.55
N ALA A 109 0.18 -25.56 -6.43
CA ALA A 109 -0.41 -26.85 -6.78
C ALA A 109 -0.29 -27.14 -8.29
N LEU A 110 -0.52 -26.14 -9.13
CA LEU A 110 -0.33 -26.25 -10.58
C LEU A 110 1.12 -26.60 -10.93
N ALA A 111 2.08 -25.86 -10.37
CA ALA A 111 3.51 -26.10 -10.59
C ALA A 111 3.91 -27.54 -10.23
N ARG A 112 3.45 -28.07 -9.09
CA ARG A 112 3.70 -29.47 -8.68
C ARG A 112 3.13 -30.48 -9.66
N ARG A 113 1.90 -30.27 -10.16
CA ARG A 113 1.27 -31.16 -11.14
C ARG A 113 2.03 -31.18 -12.46
N MET A 114 2.53 -30.02 -12.91
CA MET A 114 3.35 -29.92 -14.13
C MET A 114 4.68 -30.67 -13.96
N SER A 115 5.34 -30.55 -12.81
CA SER A 115 6.58 -31.28 -12.52
C SER A 115 6.37 -32.80 -12.46
N HIS A 116 5.25 -33.27 -11.90
CA HIS A 116 4.91 -34.70 -11.88
C HIS A 116 4.54 -35.25 -13.26
N ALA A 117 3.85 -34.47 -14.11
CA ALA A 117 3.54 -34.88 -15.48
C ALA A 117 4.81 -35.07 -16.35
N GLN A 118 5.85 -34.26 -16.11
CA GLN A 118 7.14 -34.36 -16.81
C GLN A 118 7.98 -35.57 -16.38
N HIS A 119 7.76 -36.13 -15.19
CA HIS A 119 8.49 -37.32 -14.70
C HIS A 119 7.83 -38.65 -15.10
N HIS A 120 6.68 -38.61 -15.79
CA HIS A 120 5.94 -39.79 -16.26
C HIS A 120 5.79 -39.86 -17.79
N GLN A 121 6.57 -39.09 -18.55
CA GLN A 121 6.74 -39.32 -19.98
C GLN A 121 7.86 -40.36 -20.22
N PRO A 122 7.60 -41.45 -20.96
CA PRO A 122 8.61 -42.46 -21.30
C PRO A 122 9.70 -41.93 -22.24
#